data_AF-A0A5V0YEM0-F1
#
_entry.id   AF-A0A5V0YEM0-F1
#
_cell.length_a   1.000
_cell.length_b   1.000
_cell.length_c   1.000
_cell.angle_alpha   90.00
_cell.angle_beta   90.00
_cell.angle_gamma   90.00
#
_symmetry.space_group_name_H-M   'P 1'
#
loop_
_entity.id
_entity.type
_entity.pdbx_description
1 polymer ?
#
loop_
_entity_poly.entity_id
_entity_poly.type
_entity_poly.pdbx_seq_one_letter_code
_entity_poly.pdbx_strand_id
1 'polypeptide(L)' 'MTEKLYYTSDDLELDTRVQSCTPEADGRFRVILASTLFHPQGGGQPSDRGMIGSVNMLQAIQDGAEVIHFTDTFVDA' A
#
# COMPACT_ATOMS: atom_id res chain seq x y z
N MET A 1 -10.66 -6.59 1.84
CA MET A 1 -10.48 -5.72 3.03
C MET A 1 -9.04 -5.86 3.46
N THR A 2 -8.37 -4.73 3.66
CA THR A 2 -6.98 -4.68 4.12
C THR A 2 -6.96 -4.48 5.64
N GLU A 3 -6.21 -5.30 6.36
CA GLU A 3 -5.94 -5.12 7.78
C GLU A 3 -4.97 -3.94 8.00
N LYS A 4 -5.33 -3.03 8.91
CA LYS A 4 -4.68 -1.72 9.10
C LYS A 4 -3.80 -1.74 10.33
N LEU A 5 -2.61 -2.32 10.21
CA LEU A 5 -1.70 -2.53 11.34
C LEU A 5 -1.10 -1.23 11.87
N TYR A 6 -1.08 -0.18 11.05
CA TYR A 6 -0.64 1.18 11.45
C TYR A 6 -1.45 1.82 12.60
N TYR A 7 -2.59 1.22 13.00
CA TYR A 7 -3.32 1.67 14.21
C TYR A 7 -2.80 1.05 15.50
N THR A 8 -2.10 -0.08 15.42
CA THR A 8 -1.82 -0.95 16.57
C THR A 8 -0.38 -1.43 16.66
N SER A 9 0.43 -1.21 15.63
CA SER A 9 1.86 -1.55 15.59
C SER A 9 2.66 -0.30 15.22
N ASP A 10 3.80 -0.15 15.90
CA ASP A 10 4.84 0.86 15.62
C ASP A 10 5.99 0.27 14.79
N ASP A 11 5.85 -0.95 14.27
CA ASP A 11 6.86 -1.62 13.45
C ASP A 11 7.06 -0.87 12.12
N LEU A 12 8.26 -1.03 11.54
CA LEU A 12 8.61 -0.43 10.24
C LEU A 12 8.61 -1.45 9.09
N GLU A 13 8.50 -2.74 9.41
CA GLU A 13 8.54 -3.85 8.45
C GLU A 13 7.45 -4.87 8.77
N LEU A 14 6.93 -5.53 7.73
CA LEU A 14 5.83 -6.50 7.83
C LEU A 14 5.93 -7.51 6.68
N ASP A 15 5.73 -8.78 7.00
CA ASP A 15 5.39 -9.80 6.01
C ASP A 15 3.88 -9.81 5.74
N THR A 16 3.51 -9.67 4.47
CA THR A 16 2.11 -9.61 4.04
C THR A 16 1.95 -10.28 2.69
N ARG A 17 0.69 -10.52 2.29
CA ARG A 17 0.35 -11.12 1.01
C ARG A 17 -0.18 -10.05 0.06
N VAL A 18 0.32 -10.06 -1.18
CA VAL A 18 -0.27 -9.32 -2.29
C VAL A 18 -1.57 -10.01 -2.71
N GLN A 19 -2.69 -9.31 -2.59
CA GLN A 19 -4.01 -9.81 -3.00
C GLN A 19 -4.28 -9.51 -4.47
N SER A 20 -3.85 -8.34 -4.96
CA SER A 20 -3.93 -7.97 -6.37
C SER A 20 -2.86 -6.94 -6.72
N CYS A 21 -2.42 -6.97 -7.97
CA CYS A 21 -1.54 -5.97 -8.57
C CYS A 21 -1.98 -5.72 -10.02
N THR A 22 -2.51 -4.54 -10.31
CA THR A 22 -3.06 -4.19 -11.64
C THR A 22 -2.43 -2.91 -12.19
N PRO A 23 -2.04 -2.86 -13.47
CA PRO A 23 -1.49 -1.65 -14.08
C PRO A 23 -2.57 -0.58 -14.27
N GLU A 24 -2.17 0.69 -14.12
CA GLU A 24 -3.00 1.87 -14.37
C GLU A 24 -2.58 2.60 -15.65
N ALA A 25 -3.47 3.43 -16.18
CA ALA A 25 -3.22 4.19 -17.41
C ALA A 25 -2.07 5.20 -17.29
N ASP A 26 -1.71 5.62 -16.08
CA ASP A 26 -0.62 6.55 -15.80
C ASP A 26 0.75 5.87 -15.60
N GLY A 27 0.83 4.55 -15.81
CA GLY A 27 2.05 3.75 -15.68
C GLY A 27 2.36 3.26 -14.27
N ARG A 28 1.54 3.61 -13.27
CA ARG A 28 1.66 3.06 -11.91
C ARG A 28 0.93 1.72 -11.81
N PHE A 29 1.14 1.02 -10.70
CA PHE A 29 0.43 -0.22 -10.37
C PHE A 29 -0.40 -0.03 -9.09
N ARG A 30 -1.67 -0.42 -9.13
CA ARG A 30 -2.54 -0.53 -7.96
C ARG A 30 -2.31 -1.87 -7.28
N VAL A 31 -1.90 -1.83 -6.03
CA VAL A 31 -1.61 -3.01 -5.22
C VAL A 31 -2.52 -3.04 -4.00
N ILE A 32 -3.23 -4.15 -3.83
CA ILE A 32 -4.01 -4.44 -2.62
C ILE A 32 -3.24 -5.47 -1.80
N LEU A 33 -2.99 -5.13 -0.54
CA LEU A 33 -2.31 -6.00 0.42
C LEU A 33 -3.31 -6.58 1.42
N ALA A 34 -3.00 -7.75 1.98
CA ALA A 34 -3.80 -8.36 3.04
C ALA A 34 -3.75 -7.55 4.33
N SER A 35 -2.57 -7.07 4.70
CA SER A 35 -2.30 -6.18 5.82
C SER A 35 -1.27 -5.11 5.43
N THR A 36 -1.31 -3.94 6.08
CA THR A 36 -0.39 -2.83 5.79
C THR A 36 -0.02 -2.00 7.02
N LEU A 37 1.25 -1.58 7.07
CA LEU A 37 1.77 -0.56 8.00
C LEU A 37 1.77 0.84 7.37
N PHE A 38 1.50 0.99 6.08
CA PHE A 38 1.45 2.30 5.43
C PHE A 38 0.17 3.03 5.84
N HIS A 39 0.32 4.17 6.50
CA HIS A 39 -0.78 5.07 6.75
C HIS A 39 -1.24 5.72 5.42
N PRO A 40 -2.52 5.61 5.04
CA PRO A 40 -3.02 6.23 3.81
C PRO A 40 -3.10 7.75 3.95
N GLN A 41 -3.13 8.42 2.81
CA GLN A 41 -3.36 9.87 2.74
C GLN A 41 -4.72 10.22 3.34
N GLY A 42 -4.77 11.29 4.16
CA GLY A 42 -6.00 11.76 4.79
C GLY A 42 -5.81 12.99 5.66
N GLY A 43 -6.87 13.81 5.85
CA GLY A 43 -6.84 14.96 6.76
C GLY A 43 -5.84 16.07 6.40
N GLY A 44 -5.39 16.13 5.14
CA GLY A 44 -4.31 17.02 4.69
C GLY A 44 -2.91 16.46 4.86
N GLN A 45 -2.76 15.30 5.50
CA GLN A 45 -1.50 14.59 5.65
C GLN A 45 -1.22 13.72 4.41
N PRO A 46 -0.01 13.80 3.81
CA PRO A 46 0.45 12.85 2.80
C PRO A 46 0.46 11.41 3.35
N SER A 47 0.35 10.42 2.47
CA SER A 47 0.55 9.03 2.88
C SER A 47 2.01 8.75 3.26
N ASP A 48 2.22 7.64 3.96
CA ASP A 48 3.54 7.07 4.12
C ASP A 48 4.14 6.65 2.78
N ARG A 49 5.47 6.42 2.80
CA ARG A 49 6.28 5.92 1.68
C ARG A 49 7.22 4.84 2.16
N GLY A 50 7.64 3.98 1.24
CA GLY A 50 8.59 2.90 1.52
C GLY A 50 8.70 1.95 0.35
N MET A 51 8.87 0.66 0.63
CA MET A 51 8.94 -0.38 -0.39
C MET A 51 7.93 -1.49 -0.11
N ILE A 52 7.47 -2.15 -1.16
CA ILE A 52 6.76 -3.43 -1.10
C ILE A 52 7.64 -4.44 -1.85
N GLY A 53 8.26 -5.37 -1.13
CA GLY A 53 9.35 -6.18 -1.67
C GLY A 53 10.50 -5.27 -2.14
N SER A 54 10.87 -5.37 -3.41
CA SER A 54 11.90 -4.53 -4.04
C SER A 54 11.36 -3.34 -4.84
N VAL A 55 10.07 -3.03 -4.70
CA VAL A 55 9.35 -2.03 -5.52
C VAL A 55 9.05 -0.79 -4.69
N ASN A 56 9.15 0.41 -5.28
CA ASN A 56 8.88 1.65 -4.55
C ASN A 56 7.37 1.85 -4.37
N MET A 57 6.96 2.05 -3.13
CA MET A 57 5.60 2.45 -2.77
C MET A 57 5.53 3.98 -2.82
N LEU A 58 4.73 4.50 -3.75
CA LEU A 58 4.66 5.92 -4.08
C LEU A 58 3.59 6.66 -3.25
N GLN A 59 2.45 6.01 -3.02
CA GLN A 59 1.28 6.60 -2.38
C GLN A 59 0.33 5.50 -1.85
N ALA A 60 -0.26 5.72 -0.67
CA ALA A 60 -1.41 4.95 -0.19
C ALA A 60 -2.66 5.81 -0.13
N ILE A 61 -3.80 5.28 -0.58
CA ILE A 61 -5.12 5.91 -0.44
C ILE A 61 -6.12 4.95 0.18
N GLN A 62 -7.04 5.50 0.97
CA GLN A 62 -8.18 4.75 1.49
C GLN A 62 -9.32 4.76 0.46
N ASP A 63 -9.80 3.60 0.06
CA ASP A 63 -10.98 3.44 -0.80
C ASP A 63 -11.94 2.43 -0.19
N GLY A 64 -13.02 2.93 0.42
CA GLY A 64 -13.96 2.11 1.19
C GLY A 64 -13.25 1.32 2.29
N ALA A 65 -13.29 -0.01 2.19
CA ALA A 65 -12.68 -0.95 3.14
C ALA A 65 -11.25 -1.39 2.76
N GLU A 66 -10.70 -0.87 1.66
CA GLU A 66 -9.37 -1.24 1.16
C GLU A 66 -8.38 -0.08 1.31
N VAL A 67 -7.10 -0.44 1.34
CA VAL A 67 -6.01 0.52 1.18
C VAL A 67 -5.31 0.18 -0.13
N ILE A 68 -5.33 1.13 -1.07
CA ILE A 68 -4.68 0.97 -2.37
C ILE A 68 -3.29 1.57 -2.27
N HIS A 69 -2.29 0.78 -2.66
CA HIS A 69 -0.89 1.19 -2.70
C HIS A 69 -0.51 1.37 -4.16
N PHE A 70 -0.11 2.58 -4.54
CA PHE A 70 0.44 2.84 -5.87
C PHE A 70 1.95 2.57 -5.85
N THR A 71 2.40 1.77 -6.79
CA THR A 71 3.82 1.41 -6.96
C THR A 71 4.32 1.79 -8.35
N ASP A 72 5.64 1.92 -8.48
CA ASP A 72 6.30 2.30 -9.75
C ASP A 72 6.51 1.11 -10.70
N THR A 73 6.39 -0.12 -10.21
CA THR A 73 6.54 -1.36 -10.99
C THR A 73 5.63 -2.44 -10.42
N PHE A 74 5.40 -3.50 -11.19
CA PHE A 74 4.66 -4.68 -10.76
C PHE A 74 5.28 -5.30 -9.50
N VAL A 75 4.43 -5.65 -8.53
CA VAL A 75 4.82 -6.39 -7.32
C VAL A 75 4.51 -7.87 -7.53
N ASP A 76 5.54 -8.72 -7.44
CA ASP A 76 5.37 -10.17 -7.49
C ASP A 76 4.70 -10.70 -6.22
N ALA A 77 3.81 -11.68 -6.37
CA ALA A 77 2.89 -12.13 -5.31
C ALA A 77 3.36 -13.40 -4.59
#